data_AF-A0A1H1JQV6-F1
#
_entry.id   AF-A0A1H1JQV6-F1
#
_cell.length_a   1.000
_cell.length_b   1.000
_cell.length_c   1.000
_cell.angle_alpha   90.00
_cell.angle_beta   90.00
_cell.angle_gamma   90.00
#
_symmetry.space_group_name_H-M   'P 1'
#
loop_
_entity.id
_entity.type
_entity.pdbx_description
1 polymer ?
#
loop_
_entity_poly.entity_id
_entity_poly.type
_entity_poly.pdbx_seq_one_letter_code
_entity_poly.pdbx_strand_id
1 'polypeptide(L)'
;MDNQLFIICGLTFVIHVIATLAYAVRIAGVRTRRIAVSFSLFGIIALVSRTANSFQGPFIAKRVELDIAQHLEGGLLSDFRLFLVTATAASIVGALLIPTFQRYFSRAVEHFQANRSLPRLLLHIFSRGGINYMRDGVRIPSRQNISKTVAQASKSARSSARRNSDDSSIHIARS
;
A
#
# COMPACT_ATOMS: atom_id res chain seq x y z
N MET A 1 -15.15 19.61 22.20
CA MET A 1 -14.28 19.15 21.10
C MET A 1 -15.01 19.40 19.81
N ASP A 2 -14.49 20.32 19.01
CA ASP A 2 -15.25 20.92 17.92
C ASP A 2 -15.33 19.97 16.73
N ASN A 3 -16.54 19.72 16.23
CA ASN A 3 -16.79 18.81 15.10
C ASN A 3 -15.94 19.19 13.86
N GLN A 4 -15.62 20.47 13.70
CA GLN A 4 -14.76 20.97 12.63
C GLN A 4 -13.32 20.47 12.73
N LEU A 5 -12.74 20.40 13.94
CA LEU A 5 -11.37 19.90 14.15
C LEU A 5 -11.27 18.41 13.81
N PHE A 6 -12.28 17.62 14.18
CA PHE A 6 -12.36 16.21 13.81
C PHE A 6 -12.45 16.00 12.29
N ILE A 7 -13.26 16.80 11.60
CA ILE A 7 -13.39 16.74 10.14
C ILE A 7 -12.06 17.07 9.47
N ILE A 8 -11.38 18.13 9.91
CA ILE A 8 -10.09 18.55 9.37
C ILE A 8 -9.04 17.46 9.60
N CYS A 9 -8.91 16.94 10.82
CA CYS A 9 -7.99 15.85 11.14
C CYS A 9 -8.27 14.60 10.30
N GLY A 10 -9.55 14.22 10.15
CA GLY A 10 -9.97 13.09 9.33
C GLY A 10 -9.59 13.26 7.86
N LEU A 11 -9.84 14.43 7.28
CA LEU A 11 -9.41 14.75 5.91
C LEU A 11 -7.88 14.65 5.78
N THR A 12 -7.13 15.24 6.71
CA THR A 12 -5.65 15.21 6.68
C THR A 12 -5.11 13.80 6.74
N PHE A 13 -5.69 12.98 7.62
CA PHE A 13 -5.31 11.60 7.80
C PHE A 13 -5.51 10.81 6.50
N VAL A 14 -6.70 10.91 5.89
CA VAL A 14 -7.00 10.21 4.63
C VAL A 14 -6.08 10.68 3.50
N ILE A 15 -5.84 11.99 3.38
CA ILE A 15 -4.93 12.56 2.37
C ILE A 15 -3.51 12.02 2.54
N HIS A 16 -2.98 12.02 3.76
CA HIS A 16 -1.61 11.53 4.03
C HIS A 16 -1.48 10.02 3.82
N VAL A 17 -2.50 9.25 4.16
CA VAL A 17 -2.54 7.81 3.86
C VAL A 17 -2.52 7.58 2.35
N ILE A 18 -3.38 8.26 1.58
CA ILE A 18 -3.40 8.13 0.11
C ILE A 18 -2.06 8.56 -0.51
N ALA A 19 -1.47 9.65 -0.03
CA ALA A 19 -0.17 10.13 -0.49
C ALA A 19 0.93 9.08 -0.25
N THR A 20 0.91 8.42 0.91
CA THR A 20 1.88 7.36 1.25
C THR A 20 1.64 6.10 0.40
N LEU A 21 0.38 5.73 0.20
CA LEU A 21 -0.03 4.58 -0.63
C LEU A 21 0.31 4.77 -2.13
N ALA A 22 0.47 6.01 -2.60
CA ALA A 22 0.92 6.30 -3.96
C ALA A 22 2.24 5.61 -4.30
N TYR A 23 3.17 5.61 -3.35
CA TYR A 23 4.46 4.93 -3.50
C TYR A 23 4.29 3.42 -3.61
N ALA A 24 3.40 2.86 -2.78
CA ALA A 24 3.07 1.44 -2.78
C ALA A 24 2.50 0.97 -4.13
N VAL A 25 1.61 1.76 -4.74
CA VAL A 25 1.04 1.50 -6.07
C VAL A 25 2.11 1.44 -7.14
N ARG A 26 3.07 2.38 -7.13
CA ARG A 26 4.13 2.41 -8.14
C ARG A 26 4.94 1.10 -8.11
N ILE A 27 5.29 0.62 -6.93
CA ILE A 27 6.01 -0.66 -6.75
C ILE A 27 5.14 -1.84 -7.22
N ALA A 28 3.87 -1.88 -6.84
CA ALA A 28 2.95 -2.94 -7.25
C ALA A 28 2.69 -2.96 -8.77
N GLY A 29 2.61 -1.79 -9.40
CA GLY A 29 2.40 -1.64 -10.85
C GLY A 29 3.59 -2.14 -11.67
N VAL A 30 4.82 -1.94 -11.19
CA VAL A 30 6.04 -2.50 -11.81
C VAL A 30 6.07 -4.02 -11.66
N ARG A 31 5.76 -4.54 -10.46
CA ARG A 31 5.75 -5.99 -10.20
C ARG A 31 4.71 -6.75 -11.02
N THR A 32 3.54 -6.16 -11.26
CA THR A 32 2.46 -6.76 -12.05
C THR A 32 2.63 -6.56 -13.56
N ARG A 33 3.65 -5.80 -14.01
CA ARG A 33 3.86 -5.35 -15.40
C ARG A 33 2.66 -4.62 -16.02
N ARG A 34 1.77 -4.08 -15.17
CA ARG A 34 0.48 -3.47 -15.56
C ARG A 34 0.43 -2.03 -15.05
N ILE A 35 1.39 -1.23 -15.50
CA ILE A 35 1.62 0.14 -15.02
C ILE A 35 0.42 1.05 -15.36
N ALA A 36 -0.12 0.98 -16.58
CA ALA A 36 -1.21 1.85 -17.02
C ALA A 36 -2.49 1.70 -16.17
N VAL A 37 -2.97 0.47 -15.96
CA VAL A 37 -4.20 0.21 -15.18
C VAL A 37 -4.01 0.62 -13.71
N SER A 38 -2.84 0.32 -13.15
CA SER A 38 -2.48 0.74 -11.80
C SER A 38 -2.50 2.26 -11.65
N PHE A 39 -1.96 2.97 -12.64
CA PHE A 39 -1.91 4.43 -12.63
C PHE A 39 -3.30 5.06 -12.80
N SER A 40 -4.17 4.49 -13.63
CA SER A 40 -5.55 4.96 -13.80
C SER A 40 -6.38 4.82 -12.52
N LEU A 41 -6.34 3.64 -11.86
CA LEU A 41 -7.09 3.40 -10.62
C LEU A 41 -6.60 4.30 -9.49
N PHE A 42 -5.28 4.42 -9.34
CA PHE A 42 -4.71 5.33 -8.35
C PHE A 42 -5.03 6.79 -8.68
N GLY A 43 -5.05 7.16 -9.97
CA GLY A 43 -5.41 8.51 -10.41
C GLY A 43 -6.80 8.94 -9.94
N ILE A 44 -7.79 8.04 -9.97
CA ILE A 44 -9.14 8.32 -9.46
C ILE A 44 -9.10 8.61 -7.95
N ILE A 45 -8.41 7.76 -7.18
CA ILE A 45 -8.28 7.92 -5.73
C ILE A 45 -7.51 9.21 -5.39
N ALA A 46 -6.45 9.49 -6.13
CA ALA A 46 -5.61 10.67 -5.96
C ALA A 46 -6.35 11.96 -6.31
N LEU A 47 -7.25 11.93 -7.31
CA LEU A 47 -8.10 13.07 -7.65
C LEU A 47 -9.02 13.43 -6.48
N VAL A 48 -9.71 12.44 -5.92
CA VAL A 48 -10.58 12.64 -4.73
C VAL A 48 -9.78 13.22 -3.56
N SER A 49 -8.57 12.67 -3.30
CA SER A 49 -7.68 13.20 -2.27
C SER A 49 -7.28 14.65 -2.52
N ARG A 50 -7.00 15.02 -3.78
CA ARG A 50 -6.62 16.38 -4.14
C ARG A 50 -7.80 17.35 -4.00
N THR A 51 -9.00 16.91 -4.37
CA THR A 51 -10.22 17.68 -4.13
C THR A 51 -10.47 17.90 -2.64
N ALA A 52 -10.31 16.85 -1.82
CA ALA A 52 -10.42 16.97 -0.36
C ALA A 52 -9.38 17.95 0.21
N ASN A 53 -8.14 17.91 -0.30
CA ASN A 53 -7.09 18.85 0.09
C ASN A 53 -7.45 20.30 -0.26
N SER A 54 -8.09 20.55 -1.41
CA SER A 54 -8.59 21.90 -1.76
C SER A 54 -9.68 22.40 -0.80
N PHE A 55 -10.50 21.50 -0.24
CA PHE A 55 -11.47 21.87 0.78
C PHE A 55 -10.85 22.14 2.16
N GLN A 56 -9.64 21.64 2.45
CA GLN A 56 -8.99 21.91 3.73
C GLN A 56 -8.72 23.40 3.97
N GLY A 57 -8.33 24.15 2.94
CA GLY A 57 -8.05 25.58 3.06
C GLY A 57 -9.22 26.38 3.67
N PRO A 58 -10.43 26.33 3.08
CA PRO A 58 -11.62 26.95 3.65
C PRO A 58 -11.97 26.48 5.08
N PHE A 59 -11.81 25.19 5.38
CA PHE A 59 -12.08 24.68 6.73
C PHE A 59 -11.10 25.19 7.79
N ILE A 60 -9.81 25.31 7.43
CA ILE A 60 -8.79 25.91 8.30
C ILE A 60 -9.05 27.41 8.47
N ALA A 61 -9.36 28.12 7.38
CA ALA A 61 -9.67 29.55 7.43
C ALA A 61 -10.84 29.86 8.38
N LYS A 62 -11.94 29.11 8.27
CA LYS A 62 -13.08 29.24 9.19
C LYS A 62 -12.71 28.92 10.64
N ARG A 63 -11.78 27.99 10.87
CA ARG A 63 -11.31 27.65 12.22
C ARG A 63 -10.50 28.81 12.82
N VAL A 64 -9.60 29.39 12.03
CA VAL A 64 -8.82 30.57 12.42
C VAL A 64 -9.73 31.76 12.72
N GLU A 65 -10.74 32.00 11.88
CA GLU A 65 -11.71 33.09 12.09
C GLU A 65 -12.47 32.95 13.42
N LEU A 66 -12.96 31.75 13.74
CA LEU A 66 -13.64 31.47 15.00
C LEU A 66 -12.71 31.65 16.21
N ASP A 67 -11.44 31.28 16.09
CA ASP A 67 -10.44 31.41 17.16
C ASP A 67 -10.09 32.89 17.43
N ILE A 68 -9.95 33.70 16.37
CA ILE A 68 -9.78 35.15 16.45
C ILE A 68 -11.00 35.80 17.11
N ALA A 69 -12.22 35.39 16.73
CA ALA A 69 -13.46 35.92 17.31
C ALA A 69 -13.60 35.59 18.81
N GLN A 70 -12.92 34.55 19.30
CA GLN A 70 -12.90 34.14 20.70
C GLN A 70 -11.70 34.70 21.48
N HIS A 71 -10.81 35.49 20.84
CA HIS A 71 -9.55 36.00 21.41
C HIS A 71 -8.66 34.92 22.03
N LEU A 72 -8.69 33.70 21.48
CA LEU A 72 -8.06 32.54 22.09
C LEU A 72 -6.70 32.23 21.43
N GLU A 73 -5.75 33.18 21.46
CA GLU A 73 -4.47 33.04 20.72
C GLU A 73 -3.67 31.75 21.01
N GLY A 74 -3.89 31.10 22.17
CA GLY A 74 -3.26 29.83 22.51
C GLY A 74 -3.87 28.58 21.85
N GLY A 75 -5.13 28.65 21.38
CA GLY A 75 -5.86 27.51 20.79
C GLY A 75 -5.30 27.08 19.44
N LEU A 76 -4.99 28.06 18.58
CA LEU A 76 -4.54 27.81 17.22
C LEU A 76 -3.21 27.06 17.13
N LEU A 77 -2.23 27.42 17.97
CA LEU A 77 -0.93 26.73 18.00
C LEU A 77 -1.07 25.26 18.44
N SER A 78 -2.01 24.97 19.34
CA SER A 78 -2.32 23.60 19.75
C SER A 78 -2.96 22.80 18.62
N ASP A 79 -3.88 23.42 17.88
CA ASP A 79 -4.57 22.80 16.74
C ASP A 79 -3.59 22.45 15.60
N PHE A 80 -2.67 23.35 15.26
CA PHE A 80 -1.62 23.06 14.25
C PHE A 80 -0.66 21.96 14.69
N ARG A 81 -0.29 21.92 15.97
CA ARG A 81 0.55 20.83 16.51
C ARG A 81 -0.18 19.49 16.47
N LEU A 82 -1.47 19.46 16.80
CA LEU A 82 -2.30 18.27 16.68
C LEU A 82 -2.43 17.83 15.21
N PHE A 83 -2.54 18.77 14.28
CA PHE A 83 -2.55 18.49 12.84
C PHE A 83 -1.26 17.82 12.38
N LEU A 84 -0.09 18.33 12.80
CA LEU A 84 1.22 17.75 12.47
C LEU A 84 1.42 16.36 13.09
N VAL A 85 0.99 16.17 14.35
CA VAL A 85 1.02 14.85 15.02
C VAL A 85 0.13 13.86 14.28
N THR A 86 -1.07 14.28 13.86
CA THR A 86 -2.00 13.45 13.10
C THR A 86 -1.45 13.10 11.73
N ALA A 87 -0.83 14.04 11.02
CA ALA A 87 -0.17 13.79 9.74
C ALA A 87 0.96 12.76 9.88
N THR A 88 1.77 12.87 10.93
CA THR A 88 2.86 11.93 11.21
C THR A 88 2.33 10.54 11.55
N ALA A 89 1.31 10.46 12.42
CA ALA A 89 0.63 9.21 12.75
C ALA A 89 0.01 8.57 11.49
N ALA A 90 -0.63 9.37 10.63
CA ALA A 90 -1.19 8.94 9.36
C ALA A 90 -0.13 8.36 8.43
N SER A 91 1.06 8.97 8.35
CA SER A 91 2.18 8.45 7.55
C SER A 91 2.70 7.11 8.09
N ILE A 92 2.83 6.94 9.41
CA ILE A 92 3.23 5.66 10.01
C ILE A 92 2.21 4.58 9.71
N VAL A 93 0.92 4.88 9.92
CA VAL A 93 -0.18 3.95 9.60
C VAL A 93 -0.18 3.64 8.11
N GLY A 94 -0.05 4.65 7.25
CA GLY A 94 0.06 4.50 5.80
C GLY A 94 1.20 3.57 5.41
N ALA A 95 2.37 3.73 6.03
CA ALA A 95 3.55 2.89 5.81
C ALA A 95 3.31 1.43 6.21
N LEU A 96 2.68 1.19 7.36
CA LEU A 96 2.28 -0.16 7.79
C LEU A 96 1.21 -0.79 6.89
N LEU A 97 0.36 0.03 6.28
CA LEU A 97 -0.68 -0.39 5.35
C LEU A 97 -0.14 -0.70 3.94
N ILE A 98 1.08 -0.28 3.60
CA ILE A 98 1.72 -0.53 2.29
C ILE A 98 1.61 -2.01 1.87
N PRO A 99 2.09 -3.01 2.63
CA PRO A 99 2.07 -4.41 2.19
C PRO A 99 0.64 -4.95 1.99
N THR A 100 -0.30 -4.52 2.84
CA THR A 100 -1.72 -4.91 2.74
C THR A 100 -2.36 -4.30 1.51
N PHE A 101 -2.14 -3.01 1.30
CA PHE A 101 -2.67 -2.28 0.15
C PHE A 101 -2.08 -2.78 -1.16
N GLN A 102 -0.78 -3.07 -1.22
CA GLN A 102 -0.14 -3.66 -2.41
C GLN A 102 -0.83 -4.97 -2.82
N ARG A 103 -1.09 -5.88 -1.86
CA ARG A 103 -1.78 -7.14 -2.14
C ARG A 103 -3.21 -6.93 -2.61
N TYR A 104 -3.95 -6.03 -1.97
CA TYR A 104 -5.32 -5.71 -2.34
C TYR A 104 -5.39 -5.08 -3.73
N PHE A 105 -4.53 -4.09 -3.98
CA PHE A 105 -4.48 -3.34 -5.22
C PHE A 105 -4.04 -4.19 -6.41
N SER A 106 -3.02 -5.05 -6.25
CA SER A 106 -2.62 -6.00 -7.31
C SER A 106 -3.77 -6.93 -7.70
N ARG A 107 -4.54 -7.44 -6.72
CA ARG A 107 -5.71 -8.28 -7.01
C ARG A 107 -6.87 -7.50 -7.63
N ALA A 108 -7.09 -6.27 -7.19
CA ALA A 108 -8.07 -5.38 -7.79
C ALA A 108 -7.75 -5.14 -9.27
N VAL A 109 -6.47 -4.87 -9.59
CA VAL A 109 -5.98 -4.70 -10.97
C VAL A 109 -6.14 -5.98 -11.80
N GLU A 110 -5.81 -7.15 -11.25
CA GLU A 110 -5.99 -8.44 -11.94
C GLU A 110 -7.46 -8.77 -12.22
N HIS A 111 -8.35 -8.53 -11.26
CA HIS A 111 -9.80 -8.70 -11.42
C HIS A 111 -10.39 -7.67 -12.41
N PHE A 112 -9.85 -6.44 -12.44
CA PHE A 112 -10.23 -5.40 -13.40
C PHE A 112 -9.89 -5.78 -14.86
N GLN A 113 -8.83 -6.55 -15.07
CA GLN A 113 -8.36 -6.90 -16.41
C GLN A 113 -9.23 -7.96 -17.10
N ALA A 114 -9.93 -8.81 -16.32
CA ALA A 114 -10.79 -9.86 -16.86
C ALA A 114 -12.03 -9.30 -17.59
N ASN A 115 -12.48 -8.10 -17.23
CA ASN A 115 -13.60 -7.40 -17.87
C ASN A 115 -13.09 -6.05 -18.41
N ARG A 116 -12.82 -5.96 -19.72
CA ARG A 116 -12.19 -4.80 -20.41
C ARG A 116 -12.88 -3.42 -20.24
N SER A 117 -13.99 -3.30 -19.50
CA SER A 117 -14.73 -2.04 -19.35
C SER A 117 -14.54 -1.42 -17.96
N LEU A 118 -13.58 -0.48 -17.89
CA LEU A 118 -13.24 0.28 -16.69
C LEU A 118 -14.43 0.90 -15.91
N PRO A 119 -15.54 1.35 -16.55
CA PRO A 119 -16.66 1.99 -15.83
C PRO A 119 -17.64 1.02 -15.18
N ARG A 120 -17.86 -0.18 -15.75
CA ARG A 120 -18.85 -1.14 -15.24
C ARG A 120 -18.42 -1.80 -13.92
N LEU A 121 -17.12 -1.79 -13.61
CA LEU A 121 -16.61 -2.34 -12.35
C LEU A 121 -16.69 -1.36 -11.17
N LEU A 122 -16.62 -0.05 -11.42
CA LEU A 122 -16.92 0.96 -10.38
C LEU A 122 -18.36 0.79 -9.86
N LEU A 123 -19.31 0.47 -10.74
CA LEU A 123 -20.69 0.17 -10.37
C LEU A 123 -20.84 -1.14 -9.57
N HIS A 124 -19.93 -2.10 -9.73
CA HIS A 124 -20.00 -3.40 -9.05
C HIS A 124 -19.34 -3.41 -7.66
N ILE A 125 -18.37 -2.52 -7.41
CA ILE A 125 -17.79 -2.32 -6.06
C ILE A 125 -18.86 -1.78 -5.09
N PHE A 126 -19.85 -1.05 -5.59
CA PHE A 126 -21.01 -0.59 -4.81
C PHE A 126 -22.06 -1.68 -4.54
N SER A 127 -21.96 -2.85 -5.17
CA SER A 127 -22.98 -3.90 -5.12
C SER A 127 -22.43 -5.22 -4.53
N ARG A 128 -22.44 -5.29 -3.19
CA ARG A 128 -22.68 -6.51 -2.38
C ARG A 128 -21.76 -7.74 -2.48
N GLY A 129 -20.71 -7.80 -3.30
CA GLY A 129 -19.87 -9.01 -3.44
C GLY A 129 -18.70 -9.17 -2.45
N GLY A 130 -18.21 -8.09 -1.81
CA GLY A 130 -16.90 -8.08 -1.13
C GLY A 130 -16.87 -8.58 0.33
N ILE A 131 -18.02 -8.63 1.02
CA ILE A 131 -18.06 -8.87 2.47
C ILE A 131 -17.91 -10.37 2.81
N ASN A 132 -18.38 -11.27 1.95
CA ASN A 132 -18.36 -12.70 2.24
C ASN A 132 -16.97 -13.37 2.08
N TYR A 133 -15.96 -12.64 1.59
CA TYR A 133 -14.64 -13.20 1.28
C TYR A 133 -13.54 -12.81 2.29
N MET A 134 -13.89 -12.04 3.33
CA MET A 134 -12.97 -11.67 4.42
C MET A 134 -12.49 -12.85 5.28
N ARG A 135 -13.09 -14.04 5.12
CA ARG A 135 -12.76 -15.22 5.93
C ARG A 135 -11.58 -16.07 5.43
N ASP A 136 -11.23 -15.99 4.14
CA ASP A 136 -10.23 -16.91 3.56
C ASP A 136 -8.79 -16.36 3.53
N GLY A 137 -8.58 -15.11 3.97
CA GLY A 137 -7.30 -14.41 3.87
C GLY A 137 -6.28 -14.70 4.98
N VAL A 138 -6.66 -15.38 6.06
CA VAL A 138 -5.75 -15.74 7.14
C VAL A 138 -5.19 -17.14 6.87
N ARG A 139 -4.15 -17.21 6.03
CA ARG A 139 -3.34 -18.43 5.90
C ARG A 139 -1.91 -18.15 6.32
N ILE A 140 -1.60 -18.58 7.54
CA ILE A 140 -0.28 -18.58 8.17
C ILE A 140 0.69 -19.36 7.26
N PRO A 141 1.89 -18.82 6.93
CA PRO A 141 2.85 -19.48 6.06
C PRO A 141 3.32 -20.80 6.68
N SER A 142 3.15 -21.92 5.95
CA SER A 142 3.55 -23.25 6.43
C SER A 142 5.06 -23.45 6.36
N ARG A 143 5.63 -24.03 7.41
CA ARG A 143 7.08 -24.26 7.60
C ARG A 143 7.71 -25.23 6.59
N GLN A 144 6.92 -25.84 5.71
CA GLN A 144 7.38 -26.86 4.75
C GLN A 144 8.21 -26.29 3.59
N ASN A 145 8.09 -24.99 3.28
CA ASN A 145 8.89 -24.38 2.21
C ASN A 145 10.37 -24.18 2.57
N ILE A 146 10.72 -24.24 3.86
CA ILE A 146 12.11 -24.06 4.34
C ILE A 146 12.90 -25.38 4.16
N SER A 147 12.22 -26.53 4.28
CA SER A 147 12.84 -27.85 4.10
C SER A 147 13.25 -28.10 2.63
N LYS A 148 12.44 -27.64 1.67
CA LYS A 148 12.68 -27.87 0.24
C LYS A 148 13.88 -27.07 -0.28
N THR A 149 14.11 -25.84 0.21
CA THR A 149 15.26 -25.02 -0.20
C THR A 149 16.59 -25.57 0.33
N VAL A 150 16.62 -26.09 1.57
CA VAL A 150 17.83 -26.72 2.13
C VAL A 150 18.13 -28.06 1.45
N ALA A 151 17.11 -28.87 1.19
CA ALA A 151 17.28 -30.15 0.48
C ALA A 151 17.79 -29.94 -0.96
N GLN A 152 17.31 -28.90 -1.66
CA GLN A 152 17.73 -28.60 -3.02
C GLN A 152 19.16 -28.01 -3.09
N ALA A 153 19.56 -27.20 -2.10
CA ALA A 153 20.93 -26.72 -1.96
C ALA A 153 21.93 -27.87 -1.71
N SER A 154 21.56 -28.83 -0.87
CA SER A 154 22.43 -30.01 -0.59
C SER A 154 22.63 -30.91 -1.80
N LYS A 155 21.59 -31.11 -2.64
CA LYS A 155 21.69 -31.91 -3.88
C LYS A 155 22.53 -31.23 -4.95
N SER A 156 22.43 -29.89 -5.06
CA SER A 156 23.26 -29.12 -6.00
C SER A 156 24.74 -29.18 -5.61
N ALA A 157 25.09 -29.00 -4.33
CA ALA A 157 26.47 -29.13 -3.86
C ALA A 157 27.06 -30.53 -4.09
N ARG A 158 26.25 -31.59 -3.92
CA ARG A 158 26.70 -32.98 -4.12
C ARG A 158 26.89 -33.35 -5.59
N SER A 159 26.13 -32.72 -6.50
CA SER A 159 26.31 -32.86 -7.95
C SER A 159 27.57 -32.14 -8.46
N SER A 160 27.92 -31.00 -7.86
CA SER A 160 29.13 -30.25 -8.22
C SER A 160 30.40 -30.97 -7.77
N ALA A 161 30.38 -31.62 -6.60
CA ALA A 161 31.52 -32.38 -6.08
C ALA A 161 31.83 -33.65 -6.90
N ARG A 162 30.80 -34.36 -7.39
CA ARG A 162 30.99 -35.54 -8.26
C ARG A 162 31.51 -35.18 -9.65
N ARG A 163 31.11 -34.03 -10.19
CA ARG A 163 31.57 -33.60 -11.53
C ARG A 163 33.05 -33.18 -11.51
N ASN A 164 33.58 -32.75 -10.37
CA ASN A 164 34.99 -32.38 -10.20
C ASN A 164 35.94 -33.59 -9.97
N SER A 165 35.42 -34.71 -9.44
CA SER A 165 36.21 -35.94 -9.24
C SER A 165 36.43 -36.76 -10.52
N ASP A 166 35.47 -36.71 -11.45
CA ASP A 166 35.59 -37.39 -12.75
C ASP A 166 36.59 -36.67 -13.68
N ASP A 167 36.65 -35.33 -13.62
CA ASP A 167 37.55 -34.52 -14.47
C ASP A 167 39.03 -34.65 -14.05
N SER A 168 39.31 -34.77 -12.74
CA SER A 168 40.67 -35.04 -12.24
C SER A 168 41.16 -36.46 -12.56
N SER A 169 40.26 -37.44 -12.69
CA SER A 169 40.65 -38.83 -13.00
C SER A 169 41.01 -39.02 -14.48
N ILE A 170 40.44 -38.21 -15.37
CA ILE A 170 40.74 -38.23 -16.81
C ILE A 170 42.10 -37.60 -17.11
N HIS A 171 42.54 -36.61 -16.33
CA HIS A 171 43.83 -35.95 -16.52
C HIS A 171 45.04 -36.76 -16.02
N ILE A 172 44.85 -37.70 -15.08
CA ILE A 172 45.94 -38.56 -14.56
C ILE A 172 46.16 -39.81 -15.43
N ALA A 173 45.14 -40.27 -16.16
CA ALA A 173 45.24 -41.45 -17.05
C ALA A 173 45.82 -41.14 -18.44
N ARG A 174 46.22 -39.89 -18.71
CA ARG A 174 46.69 -39.43 -20.03
C ARG A 174 48.09 -38.80 -20.02
N SER A 175 48.85 -39.02 -18.94
CA SER A 175 50.26 -38.67 -18.74
C SER A 175 51.08 -39.95 -18.66
#